data_AF-A0ABD4ALD9-F1
#
_entry.id   AF-A0ABD4ALD9-F1
#
_cell.length_a   1.000
_cell.length_b   1.000
_cell.length_c   1.000
_cell.angle_alpha   90.00
_cell.angle_beta   90.00
_cell.angle_gamma   90.00
#
_symmetry.space_group_name_H-M   'P 1'
#
loop_
_entity.id
_entity.type
_entity.pdbx_description
1 polymer ?
#
loop_
_entity_poly.entity_id
_entity_poly.type
_entity_poly.pdbx_seq_one_letter_code
_entity_poly.pdbx_strand_id
1 'polypeptide(L)'
;MTHAATEHDFNRISETALGDADLKVQLIKYFKTDKLSLPSKSELVASTCDVIMWAVMQARHGYVRNPKQLVCVISASERANALAVWGGTGHDWIVISEGLMKILHAAADDMGDRVAAAFPELFESRLGQSLVDIPPLKGGFRSTLGSFLYFAGISYFVGHEAGHHLSGHDGYYLSGAHAEADDNLDPQQSETKITEQALEHQADQVGLTICRIVVTKLLAKLWDVQSFSEAEKVEYQRALAILLTGGAMMSVVKIKPTTFDWSDVPGRTHPPAVVRIISVAMQLSAALRKNFGHLDKVSRKWIRLKCLEVAVGATIKPRSEEDKIFQERANRGEPAAIRAVGIRKAIHDPRLRKYYRQLAESLEAVRPQLRPRTANTPNS
;
A
#
# COMPACT_ATOMS: atom_id res chain seq x y z
N MET A 1 -6.15 -12.20 -21.80
CA MET A 1 -6.15 -10.98 -20.96
C MET A 1 -6.63 -9.76 -21.77
N THR A 2 -7.78 -9.82 -22.46
CA THR A 2 -8.12 -8.87 -23.55
C THR A 2 -9.25 -7.88 -23.26
N HIS A 3 -10.01 -8.03 -22.16
CA HIS A 3 -11.14 -7.14 -21.88
C HIS A 3 -10.83 -5.92 -20.99
N ALA A 4 -9.63 -5.79 -20.42
CA ALA A 4 -9.30 -4.66 -19.54
C ALA A 4 -8.77 -3.43 -20.30
N ALA A 5 -8.23 -3.62 -21.52
CA ALA A 5 -7.51 -2.59 -22.28
C ALA A 5 -8.35 -1.38 -22.73
N THR A 6 -9.67 -1.38 -22.52
CA THR A 6 -10.57 -0.31 -23.01
C THR A 6 -11.04 0.69 -21.95
N GLU A 7 -10.79 0.48 -20.65
CA GLU A 7 -11.40 1.32 -19.60
C GLU A 7 -10.46 2.33 -18.94
N HIS A 8 -9.13 2.17 -19.09
CA HIS A 8 -8.11 3.10 -18.59
C HIS A 8 -6.95 3.22 -19.60
N ASP A 9 -7.20 3.96 -20.68
CA ASP A 9 -6.20 4.19 -21.73
C ASP A 9 -5.16 5.21 -21.28
N PHE A 10 -3.95 4.74 -20.94
CA PHE A 10 -2.85 5.57 -20.48
C PHE A 10 -2.39 6.63 -21.48
N ASN A 11 -2.50 6.38 -22.80
CA ASN A 11 -2.08 7.38 -23.78
C ASN A 11 -3.05 8.56 -23.77
N ARG A 12 -4.36 8.28 -23.90
CA ARG A 12 -5.41 9.30 -23.85
C ARG A 12 -5.46 10.04 -22.51
N ILE A 13 -5.28 9.32 -21.40
CA ILE A 13 -5.28 9.90 -20.06
C ILE A 13 -4.06 10.80 -19.88
N SER A 14 -2.89 10.40 -20.36
CA SER A 14 -1.68 11.24 -20.31
C SER A 14 -1.82 12.50 -21.17
N GLU A 15 -2.45 12.41 -22.35
CA GLU A 15 -2.77 13.60 -23.18
C GLU A 15 -3.68 14.59 -22.43
N THR A 16 -4.70 14.07 -21.74
CA THR A 16 -5.61 14.89 -20.91
C THR A 16 -4.85 15.53 -19.75
N ALA A 17 -3.98 14.76 -19.09
CA ALA A 17 -3.17 15.23 -17.97
C ALA A 17 -2.21 16.37 -18.34
N LEU A 18 -1.66 16.36 -19.57
CA LEU A 18 -0.78 17.43 -20.06
C LEU A 18 -1.51 18.77 -20.24
N GLY A 19 -2.83 18.74 -20.43
CA GLY A 19 -3.68 19.93 -20.52
C GLY A 19 -4.20 20.43 -19.17
N ASP A 20 -4.01 19.69 -18.08
CA ASP A 20 -4.51 20.06 -16.74
C ASP A 20 -3.46 20.94 -16.01
N ALA A 21 -3.74 22.24 -15.94
CA ALA A 21 -2.84 23.22 -15.35
C ALA A 21 -2.62 22.99 -13.85
N ASP A 22 -3.66 22.56 -13.12
CA ASP A 22 -3.56 22.29 -11.68
C ASP A 22 -2.68 21.07 -11.45
N LEU A 23 -2.91 19.99 -12.20
CA LEU A 23 -2.04 18.81 -12.16
C LEU A 23 -0.57 19.20 -12.43
N LYS A 24 -0.31 20.00 -13.47
CA LYS A 24 1.04 20.46 -13.81
C LYS A 24 1.72 21.20 -12.66
N VAL A 25 1.01 22.11 -11.98
CA VAL A 25 1.54 22.84 -10.82
C VAL A 25 1.95 21.87 -9.70
N GLN A 26 1.10 20.87 -9.42
CA GLN A 26 1.37 19.90 -8.34
C GLN A 26 2.52 18.95 -8.70
N LEU A 27 2.61 18.53 -9.97
CA LEU A 27 3.74 17.75 -10.47
C LEU A 27 5.07 18.50 -10.31
N ILE A 28 5.12 19.77 -10.70
CA ILE A 28 6.33 20.60 -10.50
C ILE A 28 6.65 20.75 -9.00
N LYS A 29 5.64 20.99 -8.17
CA LYS A 29 5.83 21.20 -6.72
C LYS A 29 6.41 19.96 -6.03
N TYR A 30 5.78 18.79 -6.21
CA TYR A 30 6.07 17.58 -5.46
C TYR A 30 7.03 16.62 -6.16
N PHE A 31 7.04 16.60 -7.49
CA PHE A 31 7.85 15.68 -8.30
C PHE A 31 9.01 16.37 -9.03
N LYS A 32 9.07 17.72 -9.01
CA LYS A 32 10.11 18.54 -9.67
C LYS A 32 10.17 18.35 -11.19
N THR A 33 9.08 17.88 -11.78
CA THR A 33 8.93 17.70 -13.23
C THR A 33 7.45 17.75 -13.59
N ASP A 34 7.11 18.21 -14.78
CA ASP A 34 5.79 18.08 -15.39
C ASP A 34 5.71 16.92 -16.41
N LYS A 35 6.81 16.17 -16.58
CA LYS A 35 6.88 15.07 -17.53
C LYS A 35 6.20 13.83 -16.99
N LEU A 36 5.42 13.20 -17.88
CA LEU A 36 4.77 11.91 -17.64
C LEU A 36 5.50 10.80 -18.38
N SER A 37 5.38 9.59 -17.86
CA SER A 37 5.94 8.37 -18.46
C SER A 37 4.83 7.55 -19.10
N LEU A 38 4.97 7.36 -20.41
CA LEU A 38 4.05 6.55 -21.20
C LEU A 38 4.45 5.06 -21.15
N PRO A 39 3.51 4.13 -21.37
CA PRO A 39 3.79 2.69 -21.39
C PRO A 39 4.95 2.29 -22.33
N SER A 40 5.16 3.04 -23.40
CA SER A 40 6.23 2.81 -24.38
C SER A 40 7.64 3.13 -23.87
N LYS A 41 7.79 3.79 -22.72
CA LYS A 41 9.10 4.22 -22.20
C LYS A 41 9.98 3.06 -21.76
N SER A 42 9.41 2.06 -21.07
CA SER A 42 10.14 0.86 -20.63
C SER A 42 9.16 -0.27 -20.28
N GLU A 43 9.66 -1.50 -20.26
CA GLU A 43 8.86 -2.66 -19.87
C GLU A 43 8.35 -2.59 -18.43
N LEU A 44 9.11 -1.98 -17.52
CA LEU A 44 8.67 -1.76 -16.15
C LEU A 44 7.48 -0.79 -16.12
N VAL A 45 7.55 0.33 -16.85
CA VAL A 45 6.45 1.30 -16.96
C VAL A 45 5.20 0.63 -17.54
N ALA A 46 5.35 -0.13 -18.64
CA ALA A 46 4.25 -0.88 -19.23
C ALA A 46 3.58 -1.85 -18.23
N SER A 47 4.38 -2.64 -17.51
CA SER A 47 3.86 -3.59 -16.52
C SER A 47 3.18 -2.88 -15.35
N THR A 48 3.70 -1.75 -14.89
CA THR A 48 3.06 -0.94 -13.85
C THR A 48 1.73 -0.34 -14.31
N CYS A 49 1.62 0.11 -15.57
CA CYS A 49 0.36 0.56 -16.15
C CYS A 49 -0.72 -0.54 -16.06
N ASP A 50 -0.37 -1.79 -16.39
CA ASP A 50 -1.30 -2.92 -16.24
C ASP A 50 -1.74 -3.12 -14.79
N VAL A 51 -0.82 -3.02 -13.82
CA VAL A 51 -1.16 -3.13 -12.39
C VAL A 51 -2.07 -1.99 -11.95
N ILE A 52 -1.74 -0.75 -12.30
CA ILE A 52 -2.52 0.45 -11.98
C ILE A 52 -3.94 0.31 -12.53
N MET A 53 -4.09 -0.17 -13.77
CA MET A 53 -5.41 -0.39 -14.37
C MET A 53 -6.27 -1.30 -13.49
N TRP A 54 -5.74 -2.40 -12.97
CA TRP A 54 -6.49 -3.28 -12.07
C TRP A 54 -6.91 -2.57 -10.78
N ALA A 55 -5.98 -1.83 -10.15
CA ALA A 55 -6.25 -1.14 -8.89
C ALA A 55 -7.24 0.02 -9.05
N VAL A 56 -7.07 0.86 -10.08
CA VAL A 56 -7.99 1.95 -10.42
C VAL A 56 -9.38 1.40 -10.68
N MET A 57 -9.51 0.32 -11.46
CA MET A 57 -10.81 -0.29 -11.74
C MET A 57 -11.53 -0.76 -10.47
N GLN A 58 -10.81 -1.29 -9.47
CA GLN A 58 -11.43 -1.61 -8.18
C GLN A 58 -11.81 -0.37 -7.39
N ALA A 59 -10.96 0.66 -7.38
CA ALA A 59 -11.25 1.93 -6.70
C ALA A 59 -12.49 2.62 -7.27
N ARG A 60 -12.68 2.57 -8.59
CA ARG A 60 -13.83 3.16 -9.30
C ARG A 60 -15.18 2.62 -8.83
N HIS A 61 -15.25 1.38 -8.34
CA HIS A 61 -16.49 0.84 -7.77
C HIS A 61 -16.93 1.58 -6.50
N GLY A 62 -16.04 2.32 -5.84
CA GLY A 62 -16.38 3.15 -4.69
C GLY A 62 -17.08 4.47 -5.08
N TYR A 63 -17.00 4.90 -6.34
CA TYR A 63 -17.62 6.15 -6.78
C TYR A 63 -19.12 5.96 -7.00
N VAL A 64 -19.94 6.79 -6.36
CA VAL A 64 -21.40 6.83 -6.58
C VAL A 64 -21.73 7.47 -7.92
N ARG A 65 -20.97 8.51 -8.26
CA ARG A 65 -21.18 9.34 -9.45
C ARG A 65 -19.88 9.36 -10.24
N ASN A 66 -20.00 9.27 -11.56
CA ASN A 66 -18.90 9.42 -12.52
C ASN A 66 -17.62 8.62 -12.16
N PRO A 67 -17.67 7.28 -12.03
CA PRO A 67 -16.48 6.48 -11.70
C PRO A 67 -15.30 6.69 -12.66
N LYS A 68 -15.55 7.11 -13.91
CA LYS A 68 -14.48 7.41 -14.89
C LYS A 68 -13.66 8.66 -14.54
N GLN A 69 -14.10 9.47 -13.57
CA GLN A 69 -13.38 10.64 -13.02
C GLN A 69 -12.05 10.23 -12.39
N LEU A 70 -11.99 9.07 -11.73
CA LEU A 70 -10.75 8.57 -11.14
C LEU A 70 -9.81 8.08 -12.25
N VAL A 71 -8.66 8.71 -12.35
CA VAL A 71 -7.63 8.38 -13.33
C VAL A 71 -6.24 8.37 -12.69
N CYS A 72 -5.27 7.71 -13.33
CA CYS A 72 -3.92 7.56 -12.83
C CYS A 72 -2.92 7.83 -13.94
N VAL A 73 -1.83 8.50 -13.61
CA VAL A 73 -0.70 8.75 -14.50
C VAL A 73 0.60 8.39 -13.79
N ILE A 74 1.65 8.17 -14.57
CA ILE A 74 2.99 7.95 -14.05
C ILE A 74 3.83 9.20 -14.27
N SER A 75 4.36 9.78 -13.20
CA SER A 75 5.34 10.87 -13.29
C SER A 75 6.73 10.32 -13.62
N ALA A 76 7.44 10.99 -14.54
CA ALA A 76 8.80 10.65 -14.91
C ALA A 76 9.85 10.99 -13.81
N SER A 77 9.41 11.38 -12.62
CA SER A 77 10.29 11.75 -11.51
C SER A 77 10.98 10.54 -10.87
N GLU A 78 12.26 10.72 -10.59
CA GLU A 78 13.07 9.77 -9.80
C GLU A 78 12.78 9.87 -8.29
N ARG A 79 12.08 10.92 -7.83
CA ARG A 79 11.68 11.05 -6.42
C ARG A 79 10.55 10.06 -6.15
N ALA A 80 10.78 9.10 -5.26
CA ALA A 80 9.76 8.13 -4.88
C ALA A 80 8.62 8.81 -4.12
N ASN A 81 7.44 8.89 -4.73
CA ASN A 81 6.24 9.45 -4.13
C ASN A 81 4.98 8.97 -4.86
N ALA A 82 3.84 9.10 -4.19
CA ALA A 82 2.51 8.98 -4.74
C ALA A 82 1.71 10.23 -4.34
N LEU A 83 0.69 10.59 -5.13
CA LEU A 83 -0.03 11.84 -4.96
C LEU A 83 -1.48 11.72 -5.43
N ALA A 84 -2.41 12.24 -4.64
CA ALA A 84 -3.77 12.53 -5.03
C ALA A 84 -3.90 14.01 -5.42
N VAL A 85 -4.41 14.30 -6.62
CA VAL A 85 -4.62 15.67 -7.13
C VAL A 85 -6.04 15.84 -7.61
N TRP A 86 -6.70 16.91 -7.17
CA TRP A 86 -8.03 17.29 -7.62
C TRP A 86 -7.86 18.30 -8.75
N GLY A 87 -7.88 17.81 -9.99
CA GLY A 87 -7.57 18.61 -11.17
C GLY A 87 -8.72 19.54 -11.56
N GLY A 88 -8.39 20.71 -12.10
CA GLY A 88 -9.36 21.67 -12.62
C GLY A 88 -10.17 21.18 -13.82
N THR A 89 -9.74 20.07 -14.46
CA THR A 89 -10.47 19.41 -15.54
C THR A 89 -11.63 18.51 -15.06
N GLY A 90 -11.87 18.43 -13.75
CA GLY A 90 -12.88 17.56 -13.16
C GLY A 90 -12.46 16.10 -13.04
N HIS A 91 -11.17 15.81 -13.20
CA HIS A 91 -10.58 14.49 -12.94
C HIS A 91 -10.01 14.40 -11.51
N ASP A 92 -10.17 13.23 -10.91
CA ASP A 92 -9.51 12.85 -9.66
C ASP A 92 -8.24 12.08 -10.04
N TRP A 93 -7.10 12.78 -10.04
CA TRP A 93 -5.82 12.24 -10.50
C TRP A 93 -5.08 11.51 -9.38
N ILE A 94 -4.60 10.31 -9.69
CA ILE A 94 -3.58 9.59 -8.95
C ILE A 94 -2.27 9.73 -9.73
N VAL A 95 -1.19 10.09 -9.05
CA VAL A 95 0.15 10.13 -9.66
C VAL A 95 1.06 9.16 -8.91
N ILE A 96 1.66 8.23 -9.65
CA ILE A 96 2.72 7.34 -9.16
C ILE A 96 4.03 7.76 -9.82
N SER A 97 5.13 7.89 -9.09
CA SER A 97 6.42 8.17 -9.74
C SER A 97 7.23 6.94 -10.11
N GLU A 98 8.09 7.10 -11.11
CA GLU A 98 9.13 6.11 -11.41
C GLU A 98 10.05 5.83 -10.23
N GLY A 99 10.36 6.83 -9.41
CA GLY A 99 11.12 6.61 -8.17
C GLY A 99 10.45 5.58 -7.25
N LEU A 100 9.13 5.64 -7.09
CA LEU A 100 8.38 4.69 -6.26
C LEU A 100 8.40 3.31 -6.89
N MET A 101 8.17 3.23 -8.20
CA MET A 101 8.25 1.99 -8.96
C MET A 101 9.62 1.32 -8.81
N LYS A 102 10.71 2.07 -8.93
CA LYS A 102 12.08 1.55 -8.82
C LYS A 102 12.39 1.02 -7.42
N ILE A 103 11.96 1.73 -6.38
CA ILE A 103 12.15 1.26 -4.98
C ILE A 103 11.39 -0.04 -4.74
N LEU A 104 10.13 -0.12 -5.18
CA LEU A 104 9.35 -1.34 -5.02
C LEU A 104 9.92 -2.49 -5.84
N HIS A 105 10.31 -2.24 -7.10
CA HIS A 105 10.94 -3.23 -7.96
C HIS A 105 12.23 -3.79 -7.34
N ALA A 106 13.12 -2.91 -6.87
CA ALA A 106 14.40 -3.31 -6.28
C ALA A 106 14.25 -4.19 -5.03
N ALA A 107 13.19 -3.98 -4.24
CA ALA A 107 12.93 -4.76 -3.03
C ALA A 107 12.06 -5.99 -3.26
N ALA A 108 11.36 -6.08 -4.40
CA ALA A 108 10.35 -7.10 -4.64
C ALA A 108 10.93 -8.52 -4.62
N ASP A 109 12.05 -8.75 -5.31
CA ASP A 109 12.67 -10.07 -5.33
C ASP A 109 13.38 -10.43 -4.02
N ASP A 110 14.01 -9.46 -3.32
CA ASP A 110 14.58 -9.73 -1.98
C ASP A 110 13.48 -10.12 -0.99
N MET A 111 12.35 -9.41 -1.03
CA MET A 111 11.20 -9.77 -0.22
C MET A 111 10.61 -11.12 -0.65
N GLY A 112 10.62 -11.43 -1.95
CA GLY A 112 10.23 -12.73 -2.48
C GLY A 112 11.08 -13.87 -1.91
N ASP A 113 12.40 -13.74 -1.95
CA ASP A 113 13.35 -14.72 -1.40
C ASP A 113 13.12 -14.93 0.11
N ARG A 114 12.88 -13.84 0.85
CA ARG A 114 12.58 -13.90 2.29
C ARG A 114 11.24 -14.53 2.61
N VAL A 115 10.19 -14.22 1.85
CA VAL A 115 8.88 -14.89 1.97
C VAL A 115 9.06 -16.36 1.69
N ALA A 116 9.85 -16.71 0.67
CA ALA A 116 10.05 -18.09 0.29
C ALA A 116 10.74 -18.90 1.39
N ALA A 117 11.79 -18.34 1.99
CA ALA A 117 12.49 -18.93 3.12
C ALA A 117 11.63 -19.00 4.39
N ALA A 118 10.73 -18.04 4.61
CA ALA A 118 9.88 -18.01 5.80
C ALA A 118 8.68 -18.98 5.72
N PHE A 119 8.25 -19.34 4.52
CA PHE A 119 7.08 -20.16 4.24
C PHE A 119 7.38 -21.20 3.14
N PRO A 120 8.28 -22.17 3.36
CA PRO A 120 8.59 -23.18 2.35
C PRO A 120 7.34 -23.98 1.92
N GLU A 121 6.40 -24.19 2.85
CA GLU A 121 5.14 -24.89 2.59
C GLU A 121 4.25 -24.18 1.55
N LEU A 122 4.48 -22.89 1.31
CA LEU A 122 3.74 -22.14 0.30
C LEU A 122 3.92 -22.75 -1.10
N PHE A 123 5.14 -23.15 -1.45
CA PHE A 123 5.45 -23.71 -2.78
C PHE A 123 5.17 -25.20 -2.90
N GLU A 124 4.92 -25.86 -1.78
CA GLU A 124 4.37 -27.21 -1.76
C GLU A 124 2.86 -27.19 -2.07
N SER A 125 2.19 -26.06 -1.82
CA SER A 125 0.77 -25.89 -2.12
C SER A 125 0.50 -25.74 -3.62
N ARG A 126 -0.67 -26.18 -4.07
CA ARG A 126 -1.10 -25.99 -5.47
C ARG A 126 -1.08 -24.51 -5.90
N LEU A 127 -1.37 -23.58 -4.99
CA LEU A 127 -1.48 -22.14 -5.30
C LEU A 127 -0.09 -21.56 -5.51
N GLY A 128 0.87 -21.98 -4.67
CA GLY A 128 2.27 -21.61 -4.83
C GLY A 128 2.86 -22.19 -6.11
N GLN A 129 2.56 -23.44 -6.44
CA GLN A 129 2.98 -24.05 -7.70
C GLN A 129 2.40 -23.30 -8.91
N SER A 130 1.09 -23.07 -8.94
CA SER A 130 0.45 -22.28 -9.99
C SER A 130 0.98 -20.84 -10.09
N LEU A 131 1.40 -20.24 -8.97
CA LEU A 131 2.06 -18.93 -9.00
C LEU A 131 3.45 -19.01 -9.64
N VAL A 132 4.24 -20.04 -9.34
CA VAL A 132 5.60 -20.21 -9.90
C VAL A 132 5.57 -20.57 -11.40
N ASP A 133 4.53 -21.25 -11.86
CA ASP A 133 4.35 -21.63 -13.27
C ASP A 133 4.04 -20.44 -14.19
N ILE A 134 3.66 -19.29 -13.64
CA ILE A 134 3.38 -18.07 -14.40
C ILE A 134 4.69 -17.33 -14.62
N PRO A 135 4.97 -16.81 -15.82
CA PRO A 135 6.16 -15.99 -16.04
C PRO A 135 6.10 -14.70 -15.19
N PRO A 136 7.24 -14.23 -14.67
CA PRO A 136 7.34 -12.93 -14.01
C PRO A 136 6.80 -11.80 -14.91
N LEU A 137 6.41 -10.69 -14.30
CA LEU A 137 6.12 -9.46 -15.03
C LEU A 137 7.36 -9.03 -15.84
N LYS A 138 7.14 -8.33 -16.95
CA LYS A 138 8.24 -7.74 -17.72
C LYS A 138 8.88 -6.60 -16.94
N GLY A 139 10.10 -6.20 -17.31
CA GLY A 139 10.81 -5.11 -16.64
C GLY A 139 11.87 -5.52 -15.61
N GLY A 140 12.31 -6.79 -15.62
CA GLY A 140 13.53 -7.22 -14.91
C GLY A 140 13.33 -7.97 -13.60
N PHE A 141 12.13 -8.46 -13.31
CA PHE A 141 11.87 -9.31 -12.14
C PHE A 141 12.54 -10.68 -12.27
N ARG A 142 13.22 -11.12 -11.21
CA ARG A 142 13.86 -12.46 -11.17
C ARG A 142 12.84 -13.57 -10.93
N SER A 143 11.77 -13.27 -10.21
CA SER A 143 10.79 -14.26 -9.78
C SER A 143 9.33 -13.79 -9.94
N THR A 144 8.43 -14.76 -10.09
CA THR A 144 6.99 -14.49 -10.14
C THR A 144 6.44 -14.05 -8.80
N LEU A 145 7.02 -14.57 -7.70
CA LEU A 145 6.69 -14.09 -6.36
C LEU A 145 7.08 -12.62 -6.19
N GLY A 146 8.28 -12.21 -6.63
CA GLY A 146 8.67 -10.80 -6.65
C GLY A 146 7.71 -9.94 -7.46
N SER A 147 7.36 -10.39 -8.67
CA SER A 147 6.36 -9.72 -9.52
C SER A 147 5.00 -9.56 -8.81
N PHE A 148 4.55 -10.59 -8.10
CA PHE A 148 3.31 -10.57 -7.33
C PHE A 148 3.37 -9.60 -6.14
N LEU A 149 4.49 -9.57 -5.40
CA LEU A 149 4.69 -8.62 -4.30
C LEU A 149 4.71 -7.18 -4.80
N TYR A 150 5.39 -6.93 -5.93
CA TYR A 150 5.38 -5.63 -6.61
C TYR A 150 3.96 -5.21 -7.03
N PHE A 151 3.21 -6.12 -7.64
CA PHE A 151 1.82 -5.91 -8.01
C PHE A 151 0.97 -5.49 -6.81
N ALA A 152 1.12 -6.17 -5.67
CA ALA A 152 0.42 -5.83 -4.44
C ALA A 152 0.84 -4.46 -3.88
N GLY A 153 2.14 -4.15 -3.92
CA GLY A 153 2.69 -2.86 -3.47
C GLY A 153 2.15 -1.68 -4.29
N ILE A 154 2.19 -1.76 -5.63
CA ILE A 154 1.61 -0.73 -6.51
C ILE A 154 0.09 -0.61 -6.26
N SER A 155 -0.61 -1.74 -6.15
CA SER A 155 -2.05 -1.73 -5.86
C SER A 155 -2.39 -1.06 -4.53
N TYR A 156 -1.53 -1.20 -3.51
CA TYR A 156 -1.66 -0.49 -2.24
C TYR A 156 -1.55 1.01 -2.42
N PHE A 157 -0.48 1.51 -3.07
CA PHE A 157 -0.28 2.96 -3.23
C PHE A 157 -1.36 3.60 -4.10
N VAL A 158 -1.74 2.97 -5.21
CA VAL A 158 -2.89 3.43 -6.01
C VAL A 158 -4.16 3.45 -5.17
N GLY A 159 -4.39 2.41 -4.37
CA GLY A 159 -5.55 2.36 -3.49
C GLY A 159 -5.53 3.42 -2.37
N HIS A 160 -4.35 3.76 -1.85
CA HIS A 160 -4.15 4.79 -0.83
C HIS A 160 -4.52 6.16 -1.40
N GLU A 161 -3.97 6.52 -2.57
CA GLU A 161 -4.31 7.79 -3.24
C GLU A 161 -5.79 7.83 -3.67
N ALA A 162 -6.33 6.70 -4.13
CA ALA A 162 -7.76 6.59 -4.36
C ALA A 162 -8.57 6.78 -3.07
N GLY A 163 -8.03 6.38 -1.92
CA GLY A 163 -8.61 6.58 -0.59
C GLY A 163 -8.81 8.05 -0.24
N HIS A 164 -7.86 8.91 -0.57
CA HIS A 164 -8.00 10.36 -0.41
C HIS A 164 -9.17 10.92 -1.24
N HIS A 165 -9.30 10.47 -2.49
CA HIS A 165 -10.41 10.86 -3.35
C HIS A 165 -11.75 10.32 -2.86
N LEU A 166 -11.85 9.01 -2.65
CA LEU A 166 -13.08 8.32 -2.23
C LEU A 166 -13.64 8.87 -0.92
N SER A 167 -12.76 9.20 0.01
CA SER A 167 -13.11 9.74 1.33
C SER A 167 -13.31 11.26 1.30
N GLY A 168 -13.02 11.94 0.19
CA GLY A 168 -13.32 13.35 0.00
C GLY A 168 -12.39 14.29 0.75
N HIS A 169 -11.10 13.97 0.79
CA HIS A 169 -10.12 14.78 1.51
C HIS A 169 -9.87 16.14 0.83
N ASP A 170 -10.37 16.37 -0.39
CA ASP A 170 -10.41 17.67 -1.06
C ASP A 170 -11.17 18.73 -0.24
N GLY A 171 -12.14 18.30 0.55
CA GLY A 171 -12.86 19.19 1.48
C GLY A 171 -11.96 19.79 2.56
N TYR A 172 -10.83 19.15 2.87
CA TYR A 172 -9.86 19.58 3.88
C TYR A 172 -8.57 20.15 3.25
N TYR A 173 -8.00 19.47 2.24
CA TYR A 173 -6.78 19.90 1.56
C TYR A 173 -7.07 20.93 0.45
N LEU A 174 -7.25 22.19 0.87
CA LEU A 174 -7.56 23.30 -0.05
C LEU A 174 -6.43 23.62 -1.05
N SER A 175 -5.24 23.03 -0.90
CA SER A 175 -4.10 23.21 -1.83
C SER A 175 -4.24 22.48 -3.16
N GLY A 176 -5.35 21.74 -3.39
CA GLY A 176 -5.62 21.04 -4.65
C GLY A 176 -4.88 19.72 -4.83
N ALA A 177 -4.02 19.34 -3.88
CA ALA A 177 -3.36 18.03 -3.84
C ALA A 177 -2.94 17.65 -2.41
N HIS A 178 -2.64 16.37 -2.24
CA HIS A 178 -2.06 15.81 -1.02
C HIS A 178 -0.87 14.91 -1.34
N ALA A 179 0.29 15.14 -0.67
CA ALA A 179 1.55 14.42 -0.88
C ALA A 179 2.27 14.12 0.44
N GLU A 180 3.02 13.01 0.49
CA GLU A 180 4.06 12.81 1.51
C GLU A 180 5.20 13.83 1.30
N ALA A 181 5.16 14.97 2.01
CA ALA A 181 6.26 15.96 2.01
C ALA A 181 7.30 15.61 3.09
N ASP A 182 8.55 16.02 2.92
CA ASP A 182 9.55 15.95 3.99
C ASP A 182 9.17 16.96 5.09
N ASP A 183 8.98 16.49 6.33
CA ASP A 183 8.56 17.28 7.49
C ASP A 183 9.57 18.40 7.82
N ASN A 184 9.48 19.55 7.15
CA ASN A 184 10.22 20.77 7.46
C ASN A 184 9.23 21.95 7.56
N LEU A 185 8.25 21.91 8.47
CA LEU A 185 7.36 23.05 8.73
C LEU A 185 6.96 23.22 10.21
N ASP A 186 6.84 24.51 10.56
CA ASP A 186 6.63 25.19 11.84
C ASP A 186 5.82 24.42 12.92
N PRO A 187 6.28 24.37 14.19
CA PRO A 187 5.60 23.67 15.29
C PRO A 187 4.28 24.27 15.80
N GLN A 188 3.80 25.41 15.30
CA GLN A 188 2.66 26.13 15.91
C GLN A 188 1.23 25.61 15.61
N GLN A 189 1.04 24.49 14.91
CA GLN A 189 -0.31 23.96 14.61
C GLN A 189 -0.45 22.45 14.90
N SER A 190 -0.55 22.06 16.17
CA SER A 190 -0.61 20.63 16.56
C SER A 190 -1.97 19.97 16.30
N GLU A 191 -3.10 20.69 16.37
CA GLU A 191 -4.43 20.12 16.12
C GLU A 191 -4.71 19.85 14.63
N THR A 192 -4.20 20.71 13.74
CA THR A 192 -4.26 20.50 12.29
C THR A 192 -3.48 19.22 11.91
N LYS A 193 -2.36 18.98 12.57
CA LYS A 193 -1.46 17.86 12.31
C LYS A 193 -2.04 16.50 12.71
N ILE A 194 -2.74 16.38 13.84
CA ILE A 194 -3.39 15.10 14.20
C ILE A 194 -4.53 14.76 13.22
N THR A 195 -5.21 15.78 12.69
CA THR A 195 -6.26 15.60 11.67
C THR A 195 -5.69 15.11 10.35
N GLU A 196 -4.59 15.69 9.87
CA GLU A 196 -3.85 15.18 8.71
C GLU A 196 -3.44 13.72 8.90
N GLN A 197 -2.91 13.38 10.08
CA GLN A 197 -2.57 11.99 10.42
C GLN A 197 -3.79 11.04 10.41
N ALA A 198 -4.96 11.53 10.80
CA ALA A 198 -6.20 10.76 10.79
C ALA A 198 -6.70 10.50 9.36
N LEU A 199 -6.59 11.49 8.48
CA LEU A 199 -6.89 11.36 7.06
C LEU A 199 -5.93 10.36 6.38
N GLU A 200 -4.63 10.45 6.66
CA GLU A 200 -3.63 9.46 6.22
C GLU A 200 -3.99 8.04 6.64
N HIS A 201 -4.41 7.88 7.90
CA HIS A 201 -4.82 6.59 8.42
C HIS A 201 -6.06 6.04 7.71
N GLN A 202 -7.02 6.89 7.36
CA GLN A 202 -8.19 6.50 6.56
C GLN A 202 -7.79 6.07 5.15
N ALA A 203 -6.88 6.78 4.50
CA ALA A 203 -6.37 6.42 3.18
C ALA A 203 -5.61 5.09 3.19
N ASP A 204 -4.78 4.83 4.22
CA ASP A 204 -4.13 3.53 4.43
C ASP A 204 -5.15 2.37 4.52
N GLN A 205 -6.31 2.59 5.18
CA GLN A 205 -7.39 1.58 5.26
C GLN A 205 -8.01 1.27 3.89
N VAL A 206 -8.25 2.29 3.08
CA VAL A 206 -8.80 2.13 1.73
C VAL A 206 -7.77 1.46 0.82
N GLY A 207 -6.50 1.89 0.86
CA GLY A 207 -5.40 1.30 0.11
C GLY A 207 -5.21 -0.18 0.39
N LEU A 208 -5.26 -0.57 1.67
CA LEU A 208 -5.22 -1.97 2.05
C LEU A 208 -6.44 -2.76 1.54
N THR A 209 -7.62 -2.16 1.57
CA THR A 209 -8.85 -2.81 1.09
C THR A 209 -8.79 -3.07 -0.41
N ILE A 210 -8.40 -2.07 -1.20
CA ILE A 210 -8.24 -2.19 -2.66
C ILE A 210 -7.15 -3.21 -2.99
N CYS A 211 -5.97 -3.10 -2.38
CA CYS A 211 -4.88 -4.06 -2.56
C CYS A 211 -5.36 -5.50 -2.33
N ARG A 212 -6.06 -5.76 -1.21
CA ARG A 212 -6.60 -7.08 -0.91
C ARG A 212 -7.59 -7.58 -1.96
N ILE A 213 -8.53 -6.75 -2.39
CA ILE A 213 -9.52 -7.14 -3.42
C ILE A 213 -8.79 -7.52 -4.72
N VAL A 214 -7.85 -6.69 -5.16
CA VAL A 214 -7.09 -6.89 -6.39
C VAL A 214 -6.24 -8.17 -6.31
N VAL A 215 -5.52 -8.37 -5.21
CA VAL A 215 -4.70 -9.56 -4.97
C VAL A 215 -5.57 -10.82 -4.86
N THR A 216 -6.69 -10.78 -4.13
CA THR A 216 -7.61 -11.93 -4.04
C THR A 216 -8.17 -12.28 -5.42
N LYS A 217 -8.55 -11.28 -6.25
CA LYS A 217 -9.01 -11.53 -7.62
C LYS A 217 -7.94 -12.14 -8.51
N LEU A 218 -6.69 -11.69 -8.38
CA LEU A 218 -5.57 -12.28 -9.11
C LEU A 218 -5.38 -13.75 -8.69
N LEU A 219 -5.25 -14.01 -7.38
CA LEU A 219 -5.03 -15.36 -6.85
C LEU A 219 -6.19 -16.31 -7.15
N ALA A 220 -7.44 -15.82 -7.16
CA ALA A 220 -8.59 -16.61 -7.55
C ALA A 220 -8.53 -17.08 -9.02
N LYS A 221 -7.91 -16.31 -9.92
CA LYS A 221 -7.68 -16.74 -11.32
C LYS A 221 -6.59 -17.80 -11.45
N LEU A 222 -5.69 -17.88 -10.47
CA LEU A 222 -4.60 -18.88 -10.47
C LEU A 222 -5.05 -20.21 -9.89
N TRP A 223 -6.18 -20.21 -9.18
CA TRP A 223 -6.68 -21.38 -8.47
C TRP A 223 -7.84 -22.02 -9.24
N ASP A 224 -7.51 -22.89 -10.19
CA ASP A 224 -8.48 -23.61 -11.03
C ASP A 224 -8.99 -24.91 -10.36
N VAL A 225 -9.51 -24.81 -9.13
CA VAL A 225 -10.05 -25.97 -8.38
C VAL A 225 -11.49 -25.71 -7.96
N GLN A 226 -12.41 -26.58 -8.41
CA GLN A 226 -13.85 -26.42 -8.24
C GLN A 226 -14.41 -27.05 -6.96
N SER A 227 -13.69 -28.00 -6.34
CA SER A 227 -14.12 -28.69 -5.12
C SER A 227 -12.95 -28.93 -4.17
N PHE A 228 -13.16 -28.72 -2.87
CA PHE A 228 -12.12 -28.87 -1.85
C PHE A 228 -12.51 -29.91 -0.79
N SER A 229 -11.56 -30.77 -0.44
CA SER A 229 -11.52 -31.42 0.87
C SER A 229 -11.24 -30.40 1.99
N GLU A 230 -11.53 -30.72 3.25
CA GLU A 230 -11.23 -29.82 4.37
C GLU A 230 -9.73 -29.52 4.51
N ALA A 231 -8.86 -30.50 4.23
CA ALA A 231 -7.41 -30.30 4.22
C ALA A 231 -6.99 -29.30 3.12
N GLU A 232 -7.52 -29.44 1.91
CA GLU A 232 -7.26 -28.51 0.81
C GLU A 232 -7.81 -27.10 1.10
N LYS A 233 -8.93 -26.96 1.82
CA LYS A 233 -9.42 -25.64 2.28
C LYS A 233 -8.43 -24.98 3.23
N VAL A 234 -7.90 -25.73 4.19
CA VAL A 234 -6.92 -25.21 5.16
C VAL A 234 -5.63 -24.79 4.44
N GLU A 235 -5.09 -25.64 3.56
CA GLU A 235 -3.91 -25.35 2.76
C GLU A 235 -4.12 -24.11 1.89
N TYR A 236 -5.23 -24.07 1.14
CA TYR A 236 -5.58 -22.94 0.28
C TYR A 236 -5.68 -21.64 1.08
N GLN A 237 -6.43 -21.64 2.19
CA GLN A 237 -6.56 -20.45 3.02
C GLN A 237 -5.22 -20.02 3.62
N ARG A 238 -4.33 -20.96 3.94
CA ARG A 238 -2.98 -20.65 4.43
C ARG A 238 -2.14 -19.97 3.36
N ALA A 239 -2.06 -20.56 2.17
CA ALA A 239 -1.32 -20.00 1.04
C ALA A 239 -1.85 -18.60 0.66
N LEU A 240 -3.17 -18.48 0.56
CA LEU A 240 -3.85 -17.22 0.26
C LEU A 240 -3.59 -16.16 1.35
N ALA A 241 -3.64 -16.54 2.63
CA ALA A 241 -3.34 -15.63 3.73
C ALA A 241 -1.88 -15.16 3.73
N ILE A 242 -0.91 -16.03 3.42
CA ILE A 242 0.52 -15.69 3.31
C ILE A 242 0.73 -14.70 2.16
N LEU A 243 0.23 -15.03 0.96
CA LEU A 243 0.38 -14.19 -0.24
C LEU A 243 -0.30 -12.82 -0.06
N LEU A 244 -1.52 -12.78 0.46
CA LEU A 244 -2.21 -11.52 0.74
C LEU A 244 -1.47 -10.67 1.77
N THR A 245 -1.01 -11.28 2.86
CA THR A 245 -0.37 -10.53 3.95
C THR A 245 1.02 -10.06 3.53
N GLY A 246 1.82 -10.93 2.91
CA GLY A 246 3.14 -10.59 2.37
C GLY A 246 3.05 -9.53 1.28
N GLY A 247 2.15 -9.70 0.31
CA GLY A 247 1.94 -8.74 -0.77
C GLY A 247 1.51 -7.36 -0.27
N ALA A 248 0.50 -7.29 0.59
CA ALA A 248 0.06 -6.00 1.15
C ALA A 248 1.15 -5.31 1.98
N MET A 249 2.01 -6.09 2.66
CA MET A 249 3.15 -5.56 3.42
C MET A 249 4.32 -5.09 2.56
N MET A 250 4.29 -5.27 1.23
CA MET A 250 5.29 -4.68 0.34
C MET A 250 5.32 -3.14 0.43
N SER A 251 4.20 -2.52 0.81
CA SER A 251 4.12 -1.07 1.03
C SER A 251 5.08 -0.55 2.11
N VAL A 252 5.46 -1.41 3.07
CA VAL A 252 6.38 -1.08 4.16
C VAL A 252 7.75 -0.62 3.64
N VAL A 253 8.18 -1.10 2.47
CA VAL A 253 9.47 -0.75 1.86
C VAL A 253 9.61 0.75 1.59
N LYS A 254 8.53 1.41 1.19
CA LYS A 254 8.50 2.87 0.98
C LYS A 254 8.26 3.62 2.29
N ILE A 255 7.41 3.10 3.18
CA ILE A 255 7.09 3.72 4.47
C ILE A 255 8.33 3.78 5.38
N LYS A 256 9.23 2.78 5.30
CA LYS A 256 10.51 2.67 6.02
C LYS A 256 10.40 2.89 7.53
N PRO A 257 10.20 1.82 8.33
CA PRO A 257 10.10 1.99 9.78
C PRO A 257 11.39 2.56 10.36
N THR A 258 11.25 3.62 11.13
CA THR A 258 12.30 4.16 12.00
C THR A 258 11.77 4.27 13.41
N THR A 259 12.67 4.13 14.39
CA THR A 259 12.31 4.38 15.79
C THR A 259 11.86 5.83 15.96
N PHE A 260 10.91 6.07 16.87
CA PHE A 260 10.36 7.40 17.10
C PHE A 260 10.16 7.66 18.60
N ASP A 261 10.19 8.94 18.98
CA ASP A 261 9.70 9.38 20.29
C ASP A 261 8.27 9.91 20.16
N TRP A 262 7.44 9.59 21.15
CA TRP A 262 6.08 10.08 21.25
C TRP A 262 6.02 11.59 21.47
N SER A 263 7.09 12.22 21.99
CA SER A 263 7.19 13.68 22.08
C SER A 263 7.10 14.36 20.71
N ASP A 264 7.56 13.69 19.65
CA ASP A 264 7.69 14.29 18.32
C ASP A 264 6.41 14.14 17.49
N VAL A 265 5.52 13.24 17.89
CA VAL A 265 4.31 12.86 17.13
C VAL A 265 3.36 14.04 16.89
N PRO A 266 3.08 14.94 17.85
CA PRO A 266 2.22 16.10 17.61
C PRO A 266 2.75 17.06 16.54
N GLY A 267 4.04 17.03 16.23
CA GLY A 267 4.69 17.92 15.27
C GLY A 267 4.69 17.41 13.83
N ARG A 268 4.23 16.18 13.56
CA ARG A 268 4.31 15.52 12.23
C ARG A 268 3.02 15.66 11.44
N THR A 269 3.14 15.70 10.12
CA THR A 269 1.98 15.70 9.20
C THR A 269 1.47 14.27 8.92
N HIS A 270 2.39 13.29 8.94
CA HIS A 270 2.07 11.87 8.76
C HIS A 270 2.21 11.07 10.05
N PRO A 271 1.40 9.99 10.25
CA PRO A 271 1.59 9.12 11.39
C PRO A 271 3.00 8.51 11.36
N PRO A 272 3.64 8.26 12.52
CA PRO A 272 4.95 7.63 12.54
C PRO A 272 4.96 6.33 11.74
N ALA A 273 6.00 6.09 10.95
CA ALA A 273 6.10 4.92 10.07
C ALA A 273 5.80 3.59 10.78
N VAL A 274 6.38 3.39 11.98
CA VAL A 274 6.12 2.22 12.84
C VAL A 274 4.64 2.10 13.19
N VAL A 275 3.95 3.21 13.47
CA VAL A 275 2.53 3.21 13.80
C VAL A 275 1.68 2.87 12.57
N ARG A 276 1.98 3.44 11.39
CA ARG A 276 1.31 3.07 10.12
C ARG A 276 1.43 1.57 9.86
N ILE A 277 2.63 1.01 9.99
CA ILE A 277 2.91 -0.42 9.78
C ILE A 277 2.14 -1.30 10.78
N ILE A 278 2.07 -0.89 12.05
CA ILE A 278 1.26 -1.61 13.06
C ILE A 278 -0.23 -1.57 12.68
N SER A 279 -0.73 -0.43 12.20
CA SER A 279 -2.12 -0.33 11.74
C SER A 279 -2.38 -1.28 10.57
N VAL A 280 -1.54 -1.26 9.54
CA VAL A 280 -1.63 -2.18 8.40
C VAL A 280 -1.63 -3.64 8.87
N ALA A 281 -0.75 -4.00 9.81
CA ALA A 281 -0.70 -5.35 10.39
C ALA A 281 -1.98 -5.72 11.17
N MET A 282 -2.56 -4.78 11.92
CA MET A 282 -3.79 -4.98 12.67
C MET A 282 -5.00 -5.16 11.74
N GLN A 283 -5.09 -4.35 10.68
CA GLN A 283 -6.16 -4.43 9.70
C GLN A 283 -6.09 -5.72 8.88
N LEU A 284 -4.89 -6.11 8.42
CA LEU A 284 -4.67 -7.42 7.81
C LEU A 284 -5.09 -8.53 8.77
N SER A 285 -4.73 -8.44 10.05
CA SER A 285 -5.13 -9.44 11.04
C SER A 285 -6.65 -9.57 11.19
N ALA A 286 -7.38 -8.46 11.18
CA ALA A 286 -8.84 -8.46 11.25
C ALA A 286 -9.45 -9.07 9.98
N ALA A 287 -8.91 -8.70 8.81
CA ALA A 287 -9.29 -9.28 7.54
C ALA A 287 -9.06 -10.79 7.48
N LEU A 288 -7.90 -11.28 7.94
CA LEU A 288 -7.62 -12.71 7.95
C LEU A 288 -8.64 -13.46 8.82
N ARG A 289 -9.00 -12.89 9.98
CA ARG A 289 -10.00 -13.48 10.88
C ARG A 289 -11.39 -13.55 10.25
N LYS A 290 -11.78 -12.51 9.50
CA LYS A 290 -13.09 -12.44 8.85
C LYS A 290 -13.23 -13.40 7.67
N ASN A 291 -12.16 -13.59 6.90
CA ASN A 291 -12.22 -14.30 5.61
C ASN A 291 -11.66 -15.73 5.64
N PHE A 292 -10.82 -16.08 6.63
CA PHE A 292 -10.18 -17.40 6.71
C PHE A 292 -10.63 -18.15 7.96
N GLY A 293 -11.85 -18.69 7.88
CA GLY A 293 -12.49 -19.45 8.95
C GLY A 293 -11.83 -20.81 9.26
N HIS A 294 -11.17 -21.41 8.27
CA HIS A 294 -10.48 -22.70 8.44
C HIS A 294 -9.07 -22.56 9.02
N LEU A 295 -8.51 -21.35 9.09
CA LEU A 295 -7.25 -21.11 9.78
C LEU A 295 -7.48 -20.93 11.28
N ASP A 296 -6.72 -21.63 12.12
CA ASP A 296 -6.78 -21.45 13.55
C ASP A 296 -6.14 -20.11 14.01
N LYS A 297 -6.29 -19.78 15.29
CA LYS A 297 -5.75 -18.55 15.88
C LYS A 297 -4.22 -18.52 15.88
N VAL A 298 -3.56 -19.67 16.05
CA VAL A 298 -2.10 -19.80 16.09
C VAL A 298 -1.54 -19.57 14.69
N SER A 299 -2.07 -20.23 13.66
CA SER A 299 -1.64 -20.05 12.26
C SER A 299 -1.79 -18.59 11.82
N ARG A 300 -2.94 -17.96 12.09
CA ARG A 300 -3.14 -16.53 11.74
C ARG A 300 -2.15 -15.61 12.45
N LYS A 301 -1.86 -15.86 13.73
CA LYS A 301 -0.88 -15.07 14.49
C LYS A 301 0.53 -15.25 13.91
N TRP A 302 0.88 -16.48 13.55
CA TRP A 302 2.18 -16.83 12.99
C TRP A 302 2.39 -16.20 11.61
N ILE A 303 1.44 -16.36 10.67
CA ILE A 303 1.50 -15.74 9.33
C ILE A 303 1.71 -14.24 9.45
N ARG A 304 0.88 -13.56 10.25
CA ARG A 304 1.00 -12.10 10.46
C ARG A 304 2.37 -11.69 10.97
N LEU A 305 2.88 -12.40 11.99
CA LEU A 305 4.18 -12.08 12.58
C LEU A 305 5.31 -12.30 11.58
N LYS A 306 5.30 -13.42 10.86
CA LYS A 306 6.32 -13.78 9.88
C LYS A 306 6.30 -12.86 8.66
N CYS A 307 5.14 -12.54 8.10
CA CYS A 307 5.05 -11.57 7.00
C CYS A 307 5.53 -10.18 7.42
N LEU A 308 5.20 -9.73 8.64
CA LEU A 308 5.69 -8.45 9.17
C LEU A 308 7.21 -8.47 9.35
N GLU A 309 7.76 -9.56 9.90
CA GLU A 309 9.21 -9.75 10.07
C GLU A 309 9.95 -9.72 8.73
N VAL A 310 9.42 -10.41 7.72
CA VAL A 310 9.98 -10.43 6.35
C VAL A 310 9.95 -9.04 5.73
N ALA A 311 8.78 -8.39 5.73
CA ALA A 311 8.61 -7.08 5.09
C ALA A 311 9.49 -6.01 5.72
N VAL A 312 9.55 -5.97 7.05
CA VAL A 312 10.39 -5.04 7.79
C VAL A 312 11.87 -5.38 7.60
N GLY A 313 12.23 -6.67 7.60
CA GLY A 313 13.61 -7.12 7.35
C GLY A 313 14.14 -6.69 5.99
N ALA A 314 13.28 -6.65 4.96
CA ALA A 314 13.62 -6.13 3.64
C ALA A 314 13.89 -4.60 3.62
N THR A 315 13.54 -3.87 4.68
CA THR A 315 13.83 -2.43 4.80
C THR A 315 15.16 -2.11 5.48
N ILE A 316 15.78 -3.11 6.13
CA ILE A 316 17.00 -2.94 6.91
C ILE A 316 18.19 -2.87 5.95
N LYS A 317 18.90 -1.74 5.95
CA LYS A 317 20.09 -1.54 5.13
C LYS A 317 21.29 -2.27 5.75
N PRO A 318 22.08 -3.02 4.96
CA PRO A 318 23.32 -3.61 5.47
C PRO A 318 24.22 -2.57 6.14
N ARG A 319 24.83 -2.93 7.28
CA ARG A 319 25.74 -2.10 8.10
C ARG A 319 25.09 -0.90 8.81
N SER A 320 23.77 -0.74 8.75
CA SER A 320 23.03 0.21 9.59
C SER A 320 23.04 -0.21 11.07
N GLU A 321 22.64 0.68 11.98
CA GLU A 321 22.44 0.32 13.39
C GLU A 321 21.34 -0.73 13.53
N GLU A 322 20.28 -0.63 12.73
CA GLU A 322 19.22 -1.63 12.66
C GLU A 322 19.74 -2.98 12.21
N ASP A 323 20.69 -3.04 11.26
CA ASP A 323 21.32 -4.28 10.82
C ASP A 323 22.15 -4.91 11.95
N LYS A 324 22.92 -4.13 12.72
CA LYS A 324 23.66 -4.66 13.87
C LYS A 324 22.73 -5.32 14.89
N ILE A 325 21.62 -4.67 15.23
CA ILE A 325 20.60 -5.22 16.14
C ILE A 325 19.94 -6.45 15.51
N PHE A 326 19.63 -6.41 14.22
CA PHE A 326 19.05 -7.53 13.49
C PHE A 326 19.96 -8.77 13.55
N GLN A 327 21.25 -8.64 13.22
CA GLN A 327 22.20 -9.75 13.27
C GLN A 327 22.37 -10.31 14.69
N GLU A 328 22.50 -9.44 15.70
CA GLU A 328 22.62 -9.86 17.11
C GLU A 328 21.43 -10.74 17.55
N ARG A 329 20.22 -10.36 17.11
CA ARG A 329 18.97 -11.02 17.53
C ARG A 329 18.60 -12.21 16.68
N ALA A 330 18.92 -12.21 15.39
CA ALA A 330 18.70 -13.33 14.48
C ALA A 330 19.42 -14.59 15.00
N ASN A 331 20.64 -14.42 15.53
CA ASN A 331 21.43 -15.48 16.16
C ASN A 331 20.78 -16.10 17.41
N ARG A 332 19.74 -15.47 17.97
CA ARG A 332 18.99 -15.96 19.15
C ARG A 332 17.63 -16.55 18.80
N GLY A 333 17.28 -16.65 17.50
CA GLY A 333 15.99 -17.16 17.04
C GLY A 333 14.80 -16.25 17.36
N GLU A 334 15.04 -14.97 17.67
CA GLU A 334 13.99 -13.99 17.98
C GLU A 334 13.43 -13.31 16.71
N PRO A 335 12.24 -12.66 16.76
CA PRO A 335 11.79 -11.74 15.71
C PRO A 335 12.68 -10.48 15.70
N ALA A 336 13.81 -10.61 15.02
CA ALA A 336 14.93 -9.69 15.01
C ALA A 336 14.61 -8.37 14.31
N ALA A 337 13.96 -8.41 13.14
CA ALA A 337 13.68 -7.24 12.32
C ALA A 337 12.63 -6.34 12.98
N ILE A 338 11.53 -6.91 13.47
CA ILE A 338 10.48 -6.17 14.20
C ILE A 338 11.04 -5.48 15.45
N ARG A 339 12.05 -6.08 16.09
CA ARG A 339 12.76 -5.45 17.22
C ARG A 339 13.70 -4.35 16.76
N ALA A 340 14.53 -4.62 15.75
CA ALA A 340 15.53 -3.70 15.24
C ALA A 340 14.93 -2.34 14.88
N VAL A 341 13.76 -2.34 14.24
CA VAL A 341 13.11 -1.10 13.79
C VAL A 341 12.14 -0.49 14.82
N GLY A 342 12.06 -1.04 16.04
CA GLY A 342 11.25 -0.51 17.12
C GLY A 342 9.75 -0.84 17.10
N ILE A 343 9.26 -1.64 16.15
CA ILE A 343 7.84 -2.06 16.11
C ILE A 343 7.44 -2.80 17.39
N ARG A 344 8.30 -3.70 17.91
CA ARG A 344 8.00 -4.40 19.16
C ARG A 344 7.82 -3.44 20.33
N LYS A 345 8.67 -2.41 20.43
CA LYS A 345 8.58 -1.40 21.49
C LYS A 345 7.25 -0.65 21.40
N ALA A 346 6.88 -0.21 20.19
CA ALA A 346 5.63 0.52 19.96
C ALA A 346 4.38 -0.31 20.26
N ILE A 347 4.33 -1.59 19.90
CA ILE A 347 3.18 -2.49 20.19
C ILE A 347 2.90 -2.60 21.70
N HIS A 348 3.95 -2.52 22.52
CA HIS A 348 3.84 -2.62 23.98
C HIS A 348 3.76 -1.25 24.68
N ASP A 349 3.82 -0.14 23.95
CA ASP A 349 3.68 1.19 24.54
C ASP A 349 2.19 1.53 24.77
N PRO A 350 1.77 1.86 26.00
CA PRO A 350 0.38 2.18 26.30
C PRO A 350 -0.15 3.41 25.53
N ARG A 351 0.73 4.32 25.09
CA ARG A 351 0.37 5.52 24.32
C ARG A 351 -0.17 5.18 22.94
N LEU A 352 0.20 4.04 22.36
CA LEU A 352 -0.26 3.62 21.04
C LEU A 352 -1.79 3.52 20.97
N ARG A 353 -2.42 2.95 21.99
CA ARG A 353 -3.89 2.81 22.03
C ARG A 353 -4.57 4.18 22.17
N LYS A 354 -3.99 5.09 22.95
CA LYS A 354 -4.50 6.46 23.10
C LYS A 354 -4.40 7.21 21.78
N TYR A 355 -3.27 7.08 21.09
CA TYR A 355 -3.04 7.71 19.79
C TYR A 355 -4.05 7.26 18.72
N TYR A 356 -4.31 5.95 18.57
CA TYR A 356 -5.34 5.48 17.62
C TYR A 356 -6.74 5.98 17.95
N ARG A 357 -7.05 6.17 19.24
CA ARG A 357 -8.32 6.77 19.65
C ARG A 357 -8.40 8.24 19.22
N GLN A 358 -7.32 8.99 19.43
CA GLN A 358 -7.23 10.40 19.00
C GLN A 358 -7.39 10.54 17.49
N LEU A 359 -6.78 9.64 16.69
CA LEU A 359 -6.99 9.62 15.24
C LEU A 359 -8.48 9.40 14.88
N ALA A 360 -9.14 8.44 15.54
CA ALA A 360 -10.55 8.16 15.28
C ALA A 360 -11.47 9.34 15.68
N GLU A 361 -11.21 9.95 16.84
CA GLU A 361 -11.95 11.14 17.32
C GLU A 361 -11.76 12.33 16.38
N SER A 362 -10.53 12.57 15.92
CA SER A 362 -10.21 13.64 14.97
C SER A 362 -10.85 13.41 13.59
N LEU A 363 -10.85 12.17 13.09
CA LEU A 363 -11.51 11.82 11.83
C LEU A 363 -13.03 12.05 11.90
N GLU A 364 -13.65 11.70 13.03
CA GLU A 364 -15.08 11.95 13.24
C GLU A 364 -15.39 13.45 13.24
N ALA A 365 -14.55 14.25 13.91
CA ALA A 365 -14.73 15.70 14.00
C ALA A 365 -14.61 16.40 12.64
N VAL A 366 -13.73 15.94 11.74
CA VAL A 366 -13.53 16.54 10.42
C VAL A 366 -14.50 16.02 9.34
N ARG A 367 -15.19 14.90 9.59
CA ARG A 367 -16.09 14.25 8.61
C ARG A 367 -17.10 15.20 7.94
N PRO A 368 -17.75 16.16 8.65
CA PRO A 368 -18.69 17.09 8.02
C PRO A 368 -18.06 18.02 6.96
N GLN A 369 -16.74 18.19 6.98
CA GLN A 369 -16.01 19.04 6.04
C GLN A 369 -15.56 18.27 4.78
N LEU A 370 -15.53 16.94 4.86
CA LEU A 370 -15.11 16.07 3.76
C LEU A 370 -16.17 15.99 2.65
N ARG A 371 -15.74 15.72 1.42
CA ARG A 371 -16.60 15.63 0.24
C ARG A 371 -16.55 14.24 -0.41
N PRO A 372 -16.97 13.18 0.30
CA PRO A 372 -16.76 11.81 -0.14
C PRO A 372 -17.40 11.54 -1.50
N ARG A 373 -16.69 10.75 -2.33
CA ARG A 373 -17.21 10.26 -3.62
C ARG A 373 -18.03 8.97 -3.46
N THR A 374 -18.04 8.41 -2.25
CA THR A 374 -18.73 7.17 -1.87
C THR A 374 -20.15 7.42 -1.38
N ALA A 375 -20.99 6.38 -1.48
CA ALA A 375 -22.34 6.42 -0.93
C ALA A 375 -22.18 6.11 0.54
N ASN A 376 -21.95 7.14 1.37
CA ASN A 376 -22.38 7.19 2.76
C ASN A 376 -22.06 8.57 3.36
N THR A 377 -23.05 9.45 3.26
CA THR A 377 -23.44 10.30 4.40
C THR A 377 -23.90 9.36 5.52
N PRO A 378 -23.51 9.55 6.79
CA PRO A 378 -24.04 8.75 7.88
C PRO A 378 -25.53 9.10 8.04
N ASN A 379 -26.42 8.15 7.73
CA ASN A 379 -27.74 8.17 8.34
C ASN A 379 -27.63 7.40 9.66
N SER A 380 -27.77 8.17 10.75
CA SER A 380 -28.33 7.83 12.07
C SER A 380 -27.79 6.60 12.79
#